data_AF-A0A2Z6MK16-F1
#
_entry.id   AF-A0A2Z6MK16-F1
#
_cell.length_a   1.000
_cell.length_b   1.000
_cell.length_c   1.000
_cell.angle_alpha   90.00
_cell.angle_beta   90.00
_cell.angle_gamma   90.00
#
_symmetry.space_group_name_H-M   'P 1'
#
loop_
_entity.id
_entity.type
_entity.pdbx_description
1 polymer ?
#
loop_
_entity_poly.entity_id
_entity_poly.type
_entity_poly.pdbx_seq_one_letter_code
_entity_poly.pdbx_strand_id
1 'polypeptide(L)'
;MLNIGLLIRWEFSTPVQFIIGRRFYVGAYKALRKGYANMDVLIALGTNAAYFYSVYVVGRAVFSSHFKGSDFFETSSMLISFILLGKYLEVLAKGKTSQAIAKLMDLTPDTAILLTQDDKGNVIGEREIDSRLIQKNDVIKVVPGAKVASDGFVVW
;
A
#
# COMPACT_ATOMS: atom_id res chain seq x y z
N MET A 1 -20.67 -30.90 26.34
CA MET A 1 -19.32 -31.21 26.87
C MET A 1 -18.31 -30.26 26.21
N LEU A 2 -17.46 -29.60 27.00
CA LEU A 2 -16.39 -28.77 26.46
C LEU A 2 -15.40 -29.67 25.70
N ASN A 3 -15.27 -29.45 24.38
CA ASN A 3 -14.25 -30.13 23.59
C ASN A 3 -12.94 -29.35 23.68
N ILE A 4 -11.83 -30.06 23.89
CA ILE A 4 -10.47 -29.49 23.84
C ILE A 4 -10.24 -28.73 22.53
N GLY A 5 -10.82 -29.20 21.42
CA GLY A 5 -10.76 -28.50 20.13
C GLY A 5 -11.35 -27.09 20.14
N LEU A 6 -12.39 -26.82 20.94
CA LEU A 6 -12.97 -25.47 21.07
C LEU A 6 -12.01 -24.50 21.79
N LEU A 7 -11.34 -24.98 22.84
CA LEU A 7 -10.38 -24.18 23.59
C LEU A 7 -9.16 -23.83 22.74
N ILE A 8 -8.64 -24.81 22.00
CA ILE A 8 -7.53 -24.60 21.06
C ILE A 8 -7.95 -23.56 20.00
N ARG A 9 -9.10 -23.74 19.36
CA ARG A 9 -9.58 -22.76 18.35
C ARG A 9 -9.74 -21.36 18.92
N TRP A 10 -10.24 -21.25 20.14
CA TRP A 10 -10.39 -19.97 20.81
C TRP A 10 -9.02 -19.32 21.06
N GLU A 11 -8.08 -20.03 21.68
CA GLU A 11 -6.73 -19.52 21.98
C GLU A 11 -5.96 -19.11 20.73
N PHE A 12 -6.06 -19.83 19.62
CA PHE A 12 -5.39 -19.46 18.37
C PHE A 12 -6.12 -18.35 17.61
N SER A 13 -7.45 -18.29 17.68
CA SER A 13 -8.25 -17.27 16.99
C SER A 13 -8.14 -15.90 17.67
N THR A 14 -8.01 -15.83 19.00
CA THR A 14 -7.94 -14.55 19.74
C THR A 14 -6.74 -13.67 19.33
N PRO A 15 -5.48 -14.16 19.23
CA PRO A 15 -4.35 -13.38 18.73
C PRO A 15 -4.56 -12.92 17.28
N VAL A 16 -5.07 -13.79 16.40
CA VAL A 16 -5.34 -13.42 15.01
C VAL A 16 -6.38 -12.31 14.93
N GLN A 17 -7.44 -12.42 15.74
CA GLN A 17 -8.51 -11.43 15.82
C GLN A 17 -7.98 -10.08 16.32
N PHE A 18 -7.34 -10.03 17.49
CA PHE A 18 -7.03 -8.76 18.16
C PHE A 18 -5.65 -8.19 17.86
N ILE A 19 -4.66 -9.02 17.56
CA ILE A 19 -3.29 -8.55 17.25
C ILE A 19 -3.18 -8.25 15.75
N ILE A 20 -3.43 -9.25 14.91
CA ILE A 20 -3.32 -9.10 13.44
C ILE A 20 -4.48 -8.24 12.92
N GLY A 21 -5.69 -8.49 13.41
CA GLY A 21 -6.87 -7.71 13.04
C GLY A 21 -6.90 -6.28 13.58
N ARG A 22 -6.01 -5.91 14.51
CA ARG A 22 -5.95 -4.56 15.14
C ARG A 22 -6.05 -3.41 14.13
N ARG A 23 -5.37 -3.58 12.99
CA ARG A 23 -5.38 -2.63 11.88
C ARG A 23 -6.80 -2.31 11.39
N PHE A 24 -7.63 -3.33 11.20
CA PHE A 24 -8.99 -3.17 10.70
C PHE A 24 -9.87 -2.48 11.74
N TYR A 25 -9.68 -2.75 13.03
CA TYR A 25 -10.40 -2.05 14.10
C TYR A 25 -10.06 -0.57 14.16
N VAL A 26 -8.78 -0.21 14.06
CA VAL A 26 -8.36 1.20 14.05
C VAL A 26 -8.91 1.91 12.81
N GLY A 27 -8.88 1.26 11.65
CA GLY A 27 -9.47 1.77 10.41
C GLY A 27 -10.98 1.97 10.51
N ALA A 28 -11.69 0.97 11.05
CA ALA A 28 -13.12 0.99 11.26
C ALA A 28 -13.54 2.12 12.22
N TYR A 29 -12.86 2.25 13.36
CA TYR A 29 -13.14 3.30 14.34
C TYR A 29 -12.96 4.70 13.74
N LYS A 30 -11.87 4.91 12.98
CA LYS A 30 -11.61 6.19 12.29
C LYS A 30 -12.67 6.50 11.23
N ALA A 31 -13.13 5.50 10.48
CA ALA A 31 -14.16 5.68 9.45
C ALA A 31 -15.53 6.00 10.06
N LEU A 32 -15.94 5.24 11.08
CA LEU A 32 -17.19 5.47 11.81
C LEU A 32 -17.21 6.85 12.49
N ARG A 33 -16.10 7.29 13.09
CA ARG A 33 -16.00 8.64 13.66
C ARG A 33 -16.20 9.74 12.62
N LYS A 34 -15.87 9.47 11.36
CA LYS A 34 -16.06 10.39 10.23
C LYS A 34 -17.41 10.22 9.53
N GLY A 35 -18.29 9.35 10.02
CA GLY A 35 -19.64 9.16 9.50
C GLY A 35 -19.73 8.34 8.20
N TYR A 36 -18.69 7.60 7.82
CA TYR A 36 -18.74 6.73 6.64
C TYR A 36 -18.31 5.29 6.95
N ALA A 37 -18.82 4.33 6.17
CA ALA A 37 -18.43 2.93 6.25
C ALA A 37 -17.41 2.60 5.14
N ASN A 38 -16.31 1.95 5.50
CA ASN A 38 -15.29 1.49 4.56
C ASN A 38 -15.09 -0.03 4.66
N MET A 39 -14.19 -0.57 3.84
CA MET A 39 -13.82 -1.99 3.87
C MET A 39 -13.45 -2.45 5.29
N ASP A 40 -12.71 -1.64 6.04
CA ASP A 40 -12.28 -1.98 7.40
C ASP A 40 -13.47 -2.11 8.37
N VAL A 41 -14.51 -1.28 8.24
CA VAL A 41 -15.76 -1.38 9.04
C VAL A 41 -16.48 -2.70 8.79
N LEU A 42 -16.64 -3.10 7.52
CA LEU A 42 -17.31 -4.35 7.17
C LEU A 42 -16.57 -5.56 7.75
N ILE A 43 -15.23 -5.56 7.65
CA ILE A 43 -14.38 -6.63 8.18
C ILE A 43 -14.46 -6.68 9.71
N ALA A 44 -14.33 -5.52 10.37
CA ALA A 44 -14.38 -5.45 11.82
C ALA A 44 -15.73 -5.93 12.36
N LEU A 45 -16.84 -5.57 11.71
CA LEU A 45 -18.18 -6.05 12.09
C LEU A 45 -18.36 -7.55 11.87
N GLY A 46 -18.02 -8.06 10.69
CA GLY A 46 -18.22 -9.48 10.35
C GLY A 46 -17.39 -10.42 11.23
N THR A 47 -16.12 -10.08 11.44
CA THR A 47 -15.22 -10.88 12.26
C THR A 47 -15.55 -10.77 13.75
N ASN A 48 -15.97 -9.60 14.23
CA ASN A 48 -16.52 -9.47 15.59
C ASN A 48 -17.79 -10.30 15.78
N ALA A 49 -18.73 -10.24 14.84
CA ALA A 49 -19.97 -11.00 14.94
C ALA A 49 -19.69 -12.50 15.05
N ALA A 50 -18.79 -13.03 14.21
CA ALA A 50 -18.36 -14.42 14.26
C ALA A 50 -17.63 -14.77 15.57
N TYR A 51 -16.71 -13.91 16.03
CA TYR A 51 -15.95 -14.14 17.26
C TYR A 51 -16.83 -14.10 18.51
N PHE A 52 -17.65 -13.06 18.69
CA PHE A 52 -18.53 -12.92 19.86
C PHE A 52 -19.63 -13.98 19.90
N TYR A 53 -20.17 -14.38 18.74
CA TYR A 53 -21.07 -15.53 18.68
C TYR A 53 -20.38 -16.80 19.16
N SER A 54 -19.14 -17.04 18.73
CA SER A 54 -18.37 -18.22 19.14
C SER A 54 -18.03 -18.20 20.63
N VAL A 55 -17.70 -17.04 21.20
CA VAL A 55 -17.53 -16.86 22.65
C VAL A 55 -18.83 -17.15 23.41
N TYR A 56 -19.98 -16.69 22.90
CA TYR A 56 -21.27 -16.99 23.50
C TYR A 56 -21.59 -18.49 23.48
N VAL A 57 -21.30 -19.19 22.37
CA VAL A 57 -21.44 -20.65 22.26
C VAL A 57 -20.56 -21.37 23.27
N VAL A 58 -19.30 -20.96 23.44
CA VAL A 58 -18.40 -21.52 24.47
C VAL A 58 -18.97 -21.28 25.87
N GLY A 59 -19.41 -20.06 26.19
CA GLY A 59 -20.04 -19.75 27.48
C GLY A 59 -21.26 -20.62 27.75
N ARG A 60 -22.16 -20.79 26.78
CA ARG A 60 -23.34 -21.67 26.89
C ARG A 60 -22.98 -23.14 27.03
N ALA A 61 -21.90 -23.59 26.38
CA ALA A 61 -21.41 -24.97 26.50
C ALA A 61 -20.84 -25.29 27.89
N VAL A 62 -20.37 -24.28 28.64
CA VAL A 62 -19.98 -24.42 30.06
C VAL A 62 -21.20 -24.66 30.95
N PHE A 63 -22.30 -23.92 30.73
CA PHE A 63 -23.50 -23.99 31.58
C PHE A 63 -24.52 -25.08 31.19
N SER A 64 -24.42 -25.67 30.00
CA SER A 64 -25.38 -26.68 29.52
C SER A 64 -24.69 -27.81 28.76
N SER A 65 -24.75 -29.02 29.32
CA SER A 65 -24.06 -30.20 28.79
C SER A 65 -24.60 -30.69 27.42
N HIS A 66 -25.85 -30.32 27.09
CA HIS A 66 -26.56 -30.72 25.87
C HIS A 66 -26.45 -29.75 24.68
N PHE A 67 -25.79 -28.60 24.83
CA PHE A 67 -25.72 -27.62 23.75
C PHE A 67 -24.61 -27.98 22.75
N LYS A 68 -24.98 -28.41 21.54
CA LYS A 68 -24.09 -28.60 20.39
C LYS A 68 -24.24 -27.42 19.42
N GLY A 69 -23.67 -26.27 19.79
CA GLY A 69 -23.54 -25.13 18.87
C GLY A 69 -22.28 -25.29 18.01
N SER A 70 -22.34 -24.93 16.74
CA SER A 70 -21.16 -24.80 15.88
C SER A 70 -20.46 -23.48 16.17
N ASP A 71 -19.15 -23.53 16.47
CA ASP A 71 -18.31 -22.34 16.58
C ASP A 71 -17.85 -21.84 15.20
N PHE A 72 -17.54 -20.54 15.13
CA PHE A 72 -17.04 -19.86 13.94
C PHE A 72 -15.68 -19.18 14.19
N PHE A 73 -14.94 -19.62 15.22
CA PHE A 73 -13.60 -19.10 15.52
C PHE A 73 -12.64 -19.28 14.35
N GLU A 74 -12.71 -20.45 13.69
CA GLU A 74 -11.94 -20.77 12.50
C GLU A 74 -12.31 -19.83 11.35
N THR A 75 -13.61 -19.67 11.07
CA THR A 75 -14.11 -18.78 10.01
C THR A 75 -13.65 -17.34 10.18
N SER A 76 -13.71 -16.80 11.40
CA SER A 76 -13.24 -15.42 11.66
C SER A 76 -11.76 -15.25 11.36
N SER A 77 -10.93 -16.18 11.86
CA SER A 77 -9.48 -16.15 11.65
C SER A 77 -9.09 -16.34 10.17
N MET A 78 -9.82 -17.20 9.44
CA MET A 78 -9.63 -17.46 8.02
C MET A 78 -9.98 -16.23 7.19
N LEU A 79 -11.09 -15.54 7.50
CA LEU A 79 -11.48 -14.29 6.85
C LEU A 79 -10.39 -13.22 7.00
N ILE A 80 -9.93 -12.96 8.23
CA ILE A 80 -8.85 -11.99 8.48
C ILE A 80 -7.61 -12.34 7.66
N SER A 81 -7.23 -13.62 7.64
CA SER A 81 -6.04 -14.09 6.92
C SER A 81 -6.16 -13.87 5.41
N PHE A 82 -7.26 -14.25 4.78
CA PHE A 82 -7.46 -14.06 3.34
C PHE A 82 -7.53 -12.59 2.94
N ILE A 83 -8.19 -11.76 3.75
CA ILE A 83 -8.25 -10.33 3.50
C ILE A 83 -6.84 -9.73 3.56
N LEU A 84 -6.05 -10.11 4.56
CA LEU A 84 -4.69 -9.62 4.71
C LEU A 84 -3.81 -10.07 3.54
N LEU A 85 -3.95 -11.33 3.10
CA LEU A 85 -3.27 -11.87 1.93
C LEU A 85 -3.65 -11.10 0.66
N GLY A 86 -4.94 -10.86 0.43
CA GLY A 86 -5.41 -10.07 -0.71
C GLY A 86 -4.82 -8.66 -0.71
N LYS A 87 -4.79 -8.00 0.46
CA LYS A 87 -4.17 -6.67 0.61
C LYS A 87 -2.66 -6.71 0.36
N TYR A 88 -1.99 -7.78 0.78
CA TYR A 88 -0.57 -7.96 0.53
C TYR A 88 -0.28 -8.10 -0.98
N LEU A 89 -1.06 -8.94 -1.68
CA LEU A 89 -0.95 -9.09 -3.13
C LEU A 89 -1.26 -7.77 -3.87
N GLU A 90 -2.25 -7.02 -3.40
CA GLU A 90 -2.59 -5.69 -3.94
C GLU A 90 -1.41 -4.72 -3.82
N VAL A 91 -0.78 -4.65 -2.63
CA VAL A 91 0.37 -3.78 -2.39
C VAL A 91 1.57 -4.22 -3.23
N LEU A 92 1.82 -5.53 -3.34
CA LEU A 92 2.89 -6.06 -4.20
C LEU A 92 2.69 -5.68 -5.67
N ALA A 93 1.46 -5.81 -6.18
CA ALA A 93 1.15 -5.44 -7.57
C ALA A 93 1.36 -3.94 -7.81
N LYS A 94 0.85 -3.08 -6.91
CA LYS A 94 1.04 -1.62 -6.99
C LYS A 94 2.50 -1.20 -6.87
N GLY A 95 3.27 -1.88 -6.02
CA GLY A 95 4.71 -1.64 -5.86
C GLY A 95 5.49 -1.85 -7.16
N LYS A 96 5.19 -2.93 -7.90
CA LYS A 96 5.83 -3.20 -9.20
C LYS A 96 5.55 -2.10 -10.23
N THR A 97 4.31 -1.61 -10.31
CA THR A 97 3.96 -0.50 -11.21
C THR A 97 4.68 0.78 -10.82
N SER A 98 4.76 1.09 -9.52
CA SER A 98 5.48 2.27 -9.03
C SER A 98 6.97 2.21 -9.37
N GLN A 99 7.59 1.04 -9.29
CA GLN A 99 9.00 0.85 -9.65
C GLN A 99 9.25 1.08 -11.15
N ALA A 100 8.34 0.63 -12.01
CA ALA A 100 8.44 0.88 -13.45
C ALA A 100 8.37 2.38 -13.76
N ILE A 101 7.47 3.12 -13.11
CA ILE A 101 7.37 4.58 -13.25
C ILE A 101 8.65 5.27 -12.75
N ALA A 102 9.16 4.88 -11.58
CA ALA A 102 10.40 5.43 -11.05
C ALA A 102 11.58 5.21 -12.01
N LYS A 103 11.65 4.03 -12.65
CA LYS A 103 12.69 3.72 -13.64
C LYS A 103 12.58 4.57 -14.91
N LEU A 104 11.37 4.98 -15.30
CA LEU A 104 11.17 5.93 -16.40
C LEU A 104 11.64 7.34 -16.00
N MET A 105 11.39 7.75 -14.75
CA MET A 105 11.87 9.05 -14.25
C MET A 105 13.40 9.12 -14.18
N ASP A 106 14.07 8.03 -13.80
CA ASP A 106 15.54 7.91 -13.80
C ASP A 106 16.18 8.05 -15.20
N LEU A 107 15.41 7.89 -16.28
CA LEU A 107 15.91 8.09 -17.63
C LEU A 107 16.05 9.57 -18.00
N THR A 108 15.35 10.47 -17.33
CA THR A 108 15.51 11.90 -17.54
C THR A 108 16.71 12.40 -16.73
N PRO A 109 17.68 13.12 -17.34
CA PRO A 109 18.79 13.69 -16.59
C PRO A 109 18.33 14.87 -15.71
N ASP A 110 18.87 14.96 -14.50
CA ASP A 110 18.57 16.05 -13.56
C ASP A 110 19.24 17.37 -13.95
N THR A 111 20.38 17.30 -14.65
CA THR A 111 21.16 18.47 -15.05
C THR A 111 21.42 18.50 -16.56
N ALA A 112 21.58 19.70 -17.09
CA ALA A 112 21.95 19.97 -18.48
C ALA A 112 23.01 21.07 -18.52
N ILE A 113 23.86 21.03 -19.55
CA ILE A 113 24.90 22.04 -19.77
C ILE A 113 24.34 23.07 -20.75
N LEU A 114 23.99 24.25 -20.25
CA LEU A 114 23.54 25.39 -21.05
C LEU A 114 24.74 26.14 -21.61
N LEU A 115 24.71 26.43 -22.91
CA LEU A 115 25.66 27.32 -23.58
C LEU A 115 25.10 28.74 -23.58
N THR A 116 25.88 29.69 -23.08
CA THR A 116 25.55 31.12 -23.21
C THR A 116 26.14 31.63 -24.51
N GLN A 117 25.30 32.20 -25.39
CA GLN A 117 25.71 32.76 -26.68
C GLN A 117 25.67 34.29 -26.67
N ASP A 118 26.58 34.91 -27.44
CA ASP A 118 26.56 36.35 -27.74
C ASP A 118 25.53 36.66 -28.83
N ASP A 119 25.19 37.93 -29.04
CA ASP A 119 24.30 38.39 -30.12
C ASP A 119 24.78 37.98 -31.54
N LYS A 120 26.03 37.52 -31.64
CA LYS A 120 26.68 37.00 -32.86
C LYS A 120 26.69 35.46 -32.97
N GLY A 121 26.08 34.74 -32.02
CA GLY A 121 26.03 33.27 -32.00
C GLY A 121 27.31 32.57 -31.53
N ASN A 122 28.29 33.31 -31.00
CA ASN A 122 29.51 32.73 -30.45
C ASN A 122 29.29 32.24 -29.01
N VAL A 123 29.83 31.07 -28.67
CA VAL A 123 29.76 30.51 -27.32
C VAL A 123 30.67 31.30 -26.38
N ILE A 124 30.08 31.97 -25.38
CA ILE A 124 30.78 32.82 -24.40
C ILE A 124 31.10 32.03 -23.11
N GLY A 125 30.31 30.99 -22.80
CA GLY A 125 30.52 30.17 -21.61
C GLY A 125 29.56 28.98 -21.50
N GLU A 126 29.90 28.07 -20.59
CA GLU A 126 29.11 26.87 -20.28
C GLU A 126 28.66 26.93 -18.82
N ARG A 127 27.40 26.58 -18.54
CA ARG A 127 26.85 26.51 -17.18
C ARG A 127 26.00 25.28 -16.99
N GLU A 128 26.23 24.55 -15.91
CA GLU A 128 25.35 23.47 -15.50
C GLU A 128 24.08 24.05 -14.85
N ILE A 129 22.93 23.65 -15.37
CA ILE A 129 21.61 24.04 -14.87
C ILE A 129 20.75 22.80 -14.62
N ASP A 130 19.75 22.92 -13.75
CA ASP A 130 18.73 21.88 -13.58
C ASP A 130 17.92 21.75 -14.88
N SER A 131 17.63 20.52 -15.30
CA SER A 131 16.89 20.25 -16.55
C SER A 131 15.50 20.89 -16.58
N ARG A 132 14.91 21.16 -15.41
CA ARG A 132 13.62 21.87 -15.26
C ARG A 132 13.69 23.36 -15.56
N LEU A 133 14.89 23.94 -15.60
CA LEU A 133 15.11 25.36 -15.86
C LEU A 133 15.40 25.68 -17.34
N ILE A 134 15.47 24.66 -18.19
CA ILE A 134 15.67 24.82 -19.63
C ILE A 134 14.48 25.58 -20.23
N GLN A 135 14.76 26.64 -20.98
CA GLN A 135 13.75 27.42 -21.69
C GLN A 135 13.78 27.18 -23.20
N LYS A 136 12.71 27.62 -23.87
CA LYS A 136 12.62 27.53 -25.33
C LYS A 136 13.71 28.40 -25.98
N ASN A 137 14.41 27.84 -26.95
CA ASN A 137 15.55 28.43 -27.67
C ASN A 137 16.88 28.42 -26.89
N ASP A 138 16.96 27.77 -25.74
CA ASP A 138 18.24 27.50 -25.09
C ASP A 138 19.06 26.51 -25.92
N VAL A 139 20.37 26.73 -25.98
CA VAL A 139 21.31 25.83 -26.66
C VAL A 139 22.04 25.01 -25.60
N ILE A 140 21.82 23.70 -25.62
CA ILE A 140 22.42 22.77 -24.68
C ILE A 140 23.54 21.96 -25.33
N LYS A 141 24.62 21.75 -24.59
CA LYS A 141 25.72 20.89 -24.99
C LYS A 141 25.49 19.47 -24.48
N VAL A 142 25.43 18.51 -25.40
CA VAL A 142 25.31 17.08 -25.06
C VAL A 142 26.63 16.40 -25.38
N VAL A 143 27.31 15.87 -24.35
CA VAL A 143 28.56 15.11 -24.52
C VAL A 143 28.26 13.65 -24.86
N PRO A 144 29.17 12.94 -25.56
CA PRO A 144 29.00 11.52 -25.84
C PRO A 144 28.74 10.71 -24.56
N GLY A 145 27.65 9.93 -24.54
CA GLY A 145 27.25 9.13 -23.38
C GLY A 145 26.34 9.87 -22.37
N ALA A 146 26.12 11.17 -22.52
CA ALA A 146 25.11 11.90 -21.75
C ALA A 146 23.70 11.64 -22.28
N LYS A 147 22.71 11.73 -21.38
CA LYS A 147 21.28 11.68 -21.74
C LYS A 147 20.82 13.05 -22.22
N VAL A 148 19.85 13.06 -23.13
CA VAL A 148 19.26 14.31 -23.65
C VAL A 148 18.19 14.79 -22.65
N ALA A 149 18.30 16.05 -22.20
CA ALA A 149 17.45 16.59 -21.15
C ALA A 149 16.07 17.06 -21.65
N SER A 150 15.95 17.47 -22.90
CA SER A 150 14.70 17.95 -23.49
C SER A 150 14.69 17.75 -25.01
N ASP A 151 13.50 17.78 -25.60
CA ASP A 151 13.33 17.72 -27.05
C ASP A 151 13.83 19.01 -27.72
N GLY A 152 14.46 18.89 -28.88
CA GLY A 152 15.01 20.03 -29.60
C GLY A 152 15.54 19.69 -30.97
N PHE A 153 16.15 20.68 -31.62
CA PHE A 153 16.79 20.53 -32.92
C PHE A 153 18.31 20.60 -32.78
N VAL A 154 19.03 19.80 -33.57
CA VAL A 154 20.49 19.82 -33.56
C VAL A 154 20.97 21.03 -34.36
N VAL A 155 21.69 21.91 -33.69
CA VAL A 155 22.41 23.06 -34.27
C VAL A 155 23.91 22.77 -34.16
N TRP A 156 24.60 22.82 -35.30
CA TRP A 156 26.03 22.51 -35.45
C TRP A 156 26.85 23.78 -35.60
#